data_AF-A0AAC8Z194-F1
#
_entry.id   AF-A0AAC8Z194-F1
#
_cell.length_a   1.000
_cell.length_b   1.000
_cell.length_c   1.000
_cell.angle_alpha   90.00
_cell.angle_beta   90.00
_cell.angle_gamma   90.00
#
_symmetry.space_group_name_H-M   'P 1'
#
loop_
_entity.id
_entity.type
_entity.pdbx_description
1 polymer ?
#
loop_
_entity_poly.entity_id
_entity_poly.type
_entity_poly.pdbx_seq_one_letter_code
_entity_poly.pdbx_strand_id
1 'polypeptide(L)'
;MTVLTVTDHAITRYRERVEDIPDECIIERRTGPMFDLAARMGGGSVILASGHRVVCSSIAIITVLPRGAKCLARPGYSGRD
;
A
#
# COMPACT_ATOMS: atom_id res chain seq x y z
N MET A 1 -0.65 3.34 -17.10
CA MET A 1 0.02 2.67 -15.96
C MET A 1 0.54 3.76 -15.05
N THR A 2 0.11 3.77 -13.80
CA THR A 2 0.61 4.74 -12.82
C THR A 2 1.62 4.01 -11.94
N VAL A 3 2.90 4.35 -12.07
CA VAL A 3 3.94 3.74 -11.25
C VAL A 3 3.87 4.38 -9.86
N LEU A 4 3.31 3.66 -8.88
CA LEU A 4 3.34 4.09 -7.48
C LEU A 4 4.74 3.89 -6.91
N THR A 5 5.29 4.92 -6.27
CA THR A 5 6.55 4.80 -5.55
C THR A 5 6.36 3.93 -4.31
N VAL A 6 7.16 2.88 -4.15
CA VAL A 6 7.17 2.08 -2.91
C VAL A 6 8.14 2.75 -1.95
N THR A 7 7.66 3.15 -0.77
CA THR A 7 8.53 3.76 0.25
C THR A 7 9.36 2.70 0.98
N ASP A 8 10.55 3.09 1.45
CA ASP A 8 11.41 2.22 2.28
C ASP A 8 10.64 1.69 3.50
N HIS A 9 9.81 2.54 4.12
CA HIS A 9 8.97 2.12 5.24
C HIS A 9 8.03 0.97 4.85
N ALA A 10 7.39 1.04 3.69
CA ALA A 10 6.52 -0.02 3.20
C ALA A 10 7.29 -1.31 2.93
N ILE A 11 8.51 -1.23 2.41
CA ILE A 11 9.41 -2.37 2.18
C ILE A 11 9.74 -3.04 3.51
N THR A 12 10.21 -2.29 4.50
CA THR A 12 10.52 -2.82 5.84
C THR A 12 9.30 -3.51 6.45
N ARG A 13 8.12 -2.88 6.39
CA ARG A 13 6.89 -3.47 6.93
C ARG A 13 6.44 -4.71 6.16
N TYR A 14 6.71 -4.77 4.87
CA TYR A 14 6.42 -5.95 4.07
C TYR A 14 7.25 -7.15 4.52
N ARG A 15 8.57 -6.95 4.68
CA ARG A 15 9.49 -7.99 5.17
C ARG A 15 9.10 -8.53 6.54
N GLU A 16 8.80 -7.62 7.47
CA GLU A 16 8.44 -7.99 8.84
C GLU A 16 7.13 -8.78 8.95
N ARG A 17 6.17 -8.54 8.04
CA ARG A 17 4.77 -8.98 8.22
C ARG A 17 4.31 -10.02 7.21
N VAL A 18 4.78 -9.91 5.98
CA VAL A 18 4.29 -10.71 4.87
C VAL A 18 5.31 -11.77 4.50
N GLU A 19 6.51 -11.35 4.10
CA GLU A 19 7.56 -12.24 3.61
C GLU A 19 8.89 -11.48 3.48
N ASP A 20 9.99 -12.07 3.96
CA ASP A 20 11.33 -11.48 3.86
C ASP A 20 11.99 -11.84 2.51
N ILE A 21 11.85 -10.93 1.54
CA ILE A 21 12.33 -11.08 0.16
C ILE A 21 13.06 -9.80 -0.32
N PRO A 22 13.81 -9.85 -1.44
CA PRO A 22 14.48 -8.68 -2.01
C PRO A 22 13.52 -7.54 -2.39
N ASP A 23 14.02 -6.29 -2.35
CA ASP A 23 13.22 -5.08 -2.60
C ASP A 23 12.55 -5.11 -3.99
N GLU A 24 13.29 -5.54 -5.00
CA GLU A 24 12.83 -5.64 -6.39
C GLU A 24 11.57 -6.51 -6.50
N CYS A 25 11.59 -7.68 -5.84
CA CYS A 25 10.43 -8.57 -5.81
C CYS A 25 9.24 -7.96 -5.06
N ILE A 26 9.49 -7.15 -4.03
CA ILE A 26 8.42 -6.43 -3.31
C ILE A 26 7.82 -5.38 -4.23
N ILE A 27 8.65 -4.61 -4.94
CA ILE A 27 8.22 -3.55 -5.86
C ILE A 27 7.38 -4.16 -6.99
N GLU A 28 7.86 -5.20 -7.66
CA GLU A 28 7.15 -5.88 -8.74
C GLU A 28 5.77 -6.38 -8.30
N ARG A 29 5.69 -7.07 -7.14
CA ARG A 29 4.44 -7.59 -6.57
C ARG A 29 3.47 -6.50 -6.14
N ARG A 30 3.91 -5.24 -6.10
CA ARG A 30 3.13 -4.06 -5.68
C ARG A 30 2.79 -3.15 -6.86
N THR A 31 2.96 -3.64 -8.07
CA THR A 31 2.37 -3.10 -9.30
C THR A 31 1.12 -3.87 -9.69
N GLY A 32 0.23 -3.27 -10.47
CA GLY A 32 -0.93 -3.94 -11.07
C GLY A 32 -2.26 -3.21 -10.90
N PRO A 33 -3.36 -3.77 -11.47
CA PRO A 33 -4.62 -3.04 -11.67
C PRO A 33 -5.26 -2.52 -10.38
N MET A 34 -5.10 -3.23 -9.26
CA MET A 34 -5.64 -2.80 -7.96
C MET A 34 -4.88 -1.60 -7.38
N PHE A 35 -3.57 -1.54 -7.60
CA PHE A 35 -2.74 -0.42 -7.16
C PHE A 35 -2.97 0.80 -8.06
N ASP A 36 -3.11 0.59 -9.37
CA ASP A 36 -3.51 1.63 -10.31
C ASP A 36 -4.88 2.23 -9.94
N LEU A 37 -5.85 1.38 -9.59
CA LEU A 37 -7.17 1.84 -9.13
C LEU A 37 -7.06 2.65 -7.83
N ALA A 38 -6.30 2.16 -6.85
CA ALA A 38 -6.08 2.90 -5.60
C ALA A 38 -5.45 4.27 -5.86
N ALA A 39 -4.47 4.36 -6.77
CA ALA A 39 -3.86 5.63 -7.18
C ALA A 39 -4.89 6.60 -7.79
N ARG A 40 -5.71 6.10 -8.73
CA ARG A 40 -6.76 6.88 -9.42
C ARG A 40 -7.86 7.37 -8.49
N MET A 41 -8.14 6.64 -7.42
CA MET A 41 -9.14 7.03 -6.41
C MET A 41 -8.59 8.03 -5.37
N GLY A 42 -7.33 8.49 -5.52
CA GLY A 42 -6.69 9.42 -4.59
C GLY A 42 -5.97 8.73 -3.42
N GLY A 43 -5.89 7.40 -3.44
CA GLY A 43 -5.34 6.57 -2.38
C GLY A 43 -6.34 5.52 -1.88
N GLY A 44 -5.97 4.83 -0.81
CA GLY A 44 -6.80 3.82 -0.17
C GLY A 44 -5.97 2.65 0.33
N SER A 45 -6.53 1.44 0.19
CA SER A 45 -5.81 0.25 0.62
C SER A 45 -6.18 -0.97 -0.21
N VAL A 46 -5.18 -1.77 -0.55
CA VAL A 46 -5.30 -3.00 -1.32
C VAL A 46 -5.11 -4.19 -0.39
N ILE A 47 -6.01 -5.18 -0.47
CA ILE A 47 -5.88 -6.43 0.27
C ILE A 47 -5.08 -7.41 -0.59
N LEU A 48 -4.02 -7.97 -0.02
CA LEU A 48 -3.19 -8.97 -0.67
C LEU A 48 -3.82 -10.36 -0.56
N ALA A 49 -3.43 -11.28 -1.43
CA ALA A 49 -3.83 -12.69 -1.33
C ALA A 49 -3.46 -13.31 0.03
N SER A 50 -2.38 -12.85 0.67
CA SER A 50 -2.00 -13.26 2.03
C SER A 50 -2.91 -12.71 3.14
N GLY A 51 -3.89 -11.88 2.80
CA GLY A 51 -4.82 -11.23 3.75
C GLY A 51 -4.25 -9.99 4.45
N HIS A 52 -3.04 -9.58 4.12
CA HIS A 52 -2.44 -8.32 4.59
C HIS A 52 -3.00 -7.14 3.80
N ARG A 53 -2.98 -5.95 4.40
CA ARG A 53 -3.50 -4.74 3.76
C ARG A 53 -2.37 -3.75 3.50
N VAL A 54 -2.19 -3.37 2.24
CA VAL A 54 -1.24 -2.35 1.82
C VAL A 54 -1.96 -1.01 1.75
N VAL A 55 -1.39 0.03 2.34
CA VAL A 55 -1.95 1.38 2.34
C VAL A 55 -1.22 2.22 1.29
N CYS A 56 -2.00 2.87 0.44
CA CYS A 56 -1.51 3.66 -0.68
C CYS A 56 -2.05 5.10 -0.61
N SER A 57 -1.25 6.08 -1.01
CA SER A 57 -1.72 7.38 -1.46
C SER A 57 -1.99 7.36 -2.97
N SER A 58 -2.31 8.53 -3.54
CA SER A 58 -2.39 8.73 -4.99
C SER A 58 -1.08 8.49 -5.74
N ILE A 59 0.08 8.58 -5.05
CA ILE A 59 1.42 8.53 -5.70
C ILE A 59 2.37 7.49 -5.10
N ALA A 60 2.09 6.96 -3.90
CA ALA A 60 3.02 6.06 -3.22
C ALA A 60 2.34 4.99 -2.37
N ILE A 61 3.05 3.89 -2.14
CA ILE A 61 2.71 2.88 -1.13
C ILE A 61 3.42 3.25 0.17
N ILE A 62 2.62 3.49 1.20
CA ILE A 62 3.08 4.08 2.48
C ILE A 62 3.44 3.00 3.48
N THR A 63 2.60 1.97 3.64
CA THR A 63 2.82 0.95 4.67
C THR A 63 2.06 -0.34 4.38
N VAL A 64 2.39 -1.40 5.11
CA VAL A 64 1.71 -2.71 5.08
C VAL A 64 1.22 -3.02 6.48
N LEU A 65 -0.08 -3.15 6.67
CA LEU A 65 -0.67 -3.43 7.97
C LEU A 65 -0.57 -4.93 8.33
N PRO A 66 -0.56 -5.27 9.63
CA PRO A 66 -0.69 -6.66 10.07
C PRO A 66 -1.96 -7.33 9.51
N ARG A 67 -1.93 -8.65 9.37
CA ARG A 67 -3.09 -9.41 8.90
C ARG A 67 -4.31 -9.15 9.79
N GLY A 68 -5.46 -8.91 9.15
CA GLY A 68 -6.72 -8.63 9.86
C GLY A 68 -6.84 -7.21 10.44
N ALA A 69 -5.78 -6.39 10.36
CA ALA A 69 -5.87 -4.99 10.73
C ALA A 69 -6.81 -4.25 9.78
N LYS A 70 -7.74 -3.49 10.35
CA LYS A 70 -8.61 -2.59 9.59
C LYS A 70 -7.86 -1.28 9.38
N CYS A 71 -7.97 -0.71 8.17
CA CYS A 71 -7.72 0.73 8.04
C CYS A 71 -8.81 1.41 8.87
N LEU A 72 -8.46 1.86 10.07
CA LEU A 72 -9.27 2.85 10.77
C LEU A 72 -9.30 4.05 9.83
N ALA A 73 -10.44 4.31 9.19
CA ALA A 73 -10.64 5.54 8.47
C ALA A 73 -10.28 6.66 9.45
N ARG A 74 -9.17 7.37 9.21
CA ARG A 74 -8.87 8.52 10.05
C ARG A 74 -9.95 9.57 9.74
N PRO A 75 -10.60 10.14 10.76
CA PRO A 75 -11.56 11.20 10.55
C PRO A 75 -10.81 12.40 9.94
N GLY A 76 -11.32 12.92 8.82
CA GLY A 76 -10.94 14.23 8.31
C GLY A 76 -9.52 14.36 7.76
N TYR A 77 -9.33 14.00 6.50
CA TYR A 77 -8.70 14.96 5.58
C TYR A 77 -9.85 15.63 4.82
N SER A 78 -10.55 16.54 5.53
CA SER A 78 -11.30 17.60 4.88
C SER A 78 -10.31 18.38 4.02
N GLY A 79 -10.68 18.66 2.78
CA GLY A 79 -9.98 19.65 1.97
C GLY A 79 -9.71 20.90 2.81
N ARG A 80 -8.48 21.39 2.75
CA ARG A 80 -8.27 22.81 3.00
C ARG A 80 -8.74 23.51 1.73
N ASP A 81 -9.77 24.34 1.91
CA ASP A 81 -10.23 25.35 0.97
C ASP A 81 -9.07 26.18 0.39
#